data_AF-A0A7K1K6W0-F1
#
_entry.id   AF-A0A7K1K6W0-F1
#
_cell.length_a   1.000
_cell.length_b   1.000
_cell.length_c   1.000
_cell.angle_alpha   90.00
_cell.angle_beta   90.00
_cell.angle_gamma   90.00
#
_symmetry.space_group_name_H-M   'P 1'
#
loop_
_entity.id
_entity.type
_entity.pdbx_description
1 polymer ?
#
loop_
_entity_poly.entity_id
_entity_poly.type
_entity_poly.pdbx_seq_one_letter_code
_entity_poly.pdbx_strand_id
1 'polypeptide(L)'
;MRATRLLLALIGVGLGCYGVLLIWENPLVIIMRIVVWAVVAVVVHDFVFAPLCAAAGWTGRRLIPADFRSPVAVASLCSVVLLLLAIPVYGRPGMRPDNMTVLDRNYPLGLAVSLAVVWLSVLLYQLIRRLLPVRQDEVVERQRTDDVDGQPEAH
;
A
#
# COMPACT_ATOMS: atom_id res chain seq x y z
N MET A 1 -0.52 27.59 -5.93
CA MET A 1 -1.46 26.66 -5.26
C MET A 1 -2.90 26.73 -5.80
N ARG A 2 -3.54 27.91 -5.92
CA ARG A 2 -4.92 28.03 -6.47
C ARG A 2 -5.06 27.61 -7.93
N ALA A 3 -4.16 28.06 -8.80
CA ALA A 3 -4.16 27.68 -10.22
C ALA A 3 -3.97 26.17 -10.43
N THR A 4 -3.04 25.55 -9.69
CA THR A 4 -2.82 24.09 -9.71
C THR A 4 -4.08 23.32 -9.28
N ARG A 5 -4.75 23.77 -8.21
CA ARG A 5 -6.01 23.16 -7.75
C ARG A 5 -7.13 23.29 -8.79
N LEU A 6 -7.27 24.45 -9.42
CA LEU A 6 -8.24 24.69 -10.49
C LEU A 6 -7.96 23.82 -11.71
N LEU A 7 -6.69 23.71 -12.10
CA LEU A 7 -6.27 22.85 -13.20
C LEU A 7 -6.60 21.38 -12.91
N LEU A 8 -6.27 20.90 -11.71
CA LEU A 8 -6.61 19.53 -11.29
C LEU A 8 -8.12 19.30 -11.25
N ALA A 9 -8.89 20.28 -10.79
CA ALA A 9 -10.36 20.19 -10.77
C ALA A 9 -10.93 20.14 -12.19
N LEU A 10 -10.47 21.00 -13.10
CA LEU A 10 -10.91 21.01 -14.50
C LEU A 10 -10.55 19.70 -15.22
N ILE A 11 -9.33 19.20 -15.02
CA ILE A 11 -8.88 17.92 -15.56
C ILE A 11 -9.74 16.79 -15.02
N GLY A 12 -9.96 16.74 -13.70
CA GLY A 12 -10.77 15.70 -13.05
C GLY A 12 -12.22 15.71 -13.53
N VAL A 13 -12.84 16.88 -13.63
CA VAL A 13 -14.21 17.03 -14.16
C VAL A 13 -14.27 16.62 -15.64
N GLY A 14 -13.29 17.05 -16.44
CA GLY A 14 -13.20 16.68 -17.85
C GLY A 14 -13.08 15.17 -18.06
N LEU A 15 -12.19 14.51 -17.32
CA LEU A 15 -12.04 13.05 -17.31
C LEU A 15 -13.32 12.34 -16.84
N GLY A 16 -13.97 12.86 -15.80
CA GLY A 16 -15.23 12.32 -15.28
C GLY A 16 -16.35 12.39 -16.32
N CYS A 17 -16.56 13.56 -16.94
CA CYS A 17 -17.54 13.73 -18.01
C CYS A 17 -17.24 12.80 -19.20
N TYR A 18 -15.98 12.71 -19.61
CA TYR A 18 -15.57 11.82 -20.70
C TYR A 18 -15.86 10.35 -20.38
N GLY A 19 -15.57 9.91 -19.15
CA GLY A 19 -15.91 8.55 -18.70
C GLY A 19 -17.41 8.28 -18.70
N VAL A 20 -18.24 9.24 -18.28
CA VAL A 20 -19.71 9.11 -18.31
C VAL A 20 -20.22 8.97 -19.73
N LEU A 21 -19.70 9.77 -20.68
CA LEU A 21 -20.06 9.66 -22.09
C LEU A 21 -19.74 8.26 -22.64
N LEU A 22 -18.55 7.73 -22.33
CA LEU A 22 -18.13 6.40 -22.76
C LEU A 22 -19.03 5.29 -22.21
N ILE A 23 -19.51 5.43 -20.96
CA ILE A 23 -20.45 4.47 -20.36
C ILE A 23 -21.83 4.59 -21.02
N TRP A 24 -22.28 5.79 -21.34
CA TRP A 24 -23.60 6.07 -21.87
C TRP A 24 -23.86 5.43 -23.25
N GLU A 25 -22.80 5.22 -24.03
CA GLU A 25 -22.87 4.54 -25.32
C GLU A 25 -23.16 3.03 -25.20
N ASN A 26 -23.09 2.46 -24.00
CA ASN A 26 -23.32 1.03 -23.77
C ASN A 26 -24.81 0.70 -23.59
N PRO A 27 -25.25 -0.52 -23.96
CA PRO A 27 -26.59 -0.99 -23.65
C PRO A 27 -26.87 -1.02 -22.14
N LEU A 28 -28.12 -0.78 -21.75
CA LEU A 28 -28.57 -0.71 -20.35
C LEU A 28 -28.13 -1.90 -19.49
N VAL A 29 -28.07 -3.11 -20.05
CA VAL A 29 -27.61 -4.31 -19.35
C VAL A 29 -26.15 -4.20 -18.90
N ILE A 30 -25.28 -3.60 -19.72
CA ILE A 30 -23.87 -3.39 -19.38
C ILE A 30 -23.75 -2.29 -18.32
N ILE A 31 -24.50 -1.19 -18.47
CA ILE A 31 -24.53 -0.11 -17.47
C ILE A 31 -24.94 -0.66 -16.10
N MET A 32 -26.01 -1.47 -16.04
CA MET A 32 -26.45 -2.09 -14.79
C MET A 32 -25.39 -3.02 -14.20
N ARG A 33 -24.67 -3.79 -15.02
CA ARG A 33 -23.55 -4.62 -14.55
C ARG A 33 -22.41 -3.79 -13.97
N ILE A 34 -22.07 -2.67 -14.59
CA ILE A 34 -21.04 -1.74 -14.08
C ILE A 34 -21.49 -1.17 -12.73
N VAL A 35 -22.75 -0.72 -12.62
CA VAL A 35 -23.29 -0.18 -11.37
C VAL A 35 -23.30 -1.24 -10.27
N VAL A 36 -23.80 -2.44 -10.55
CA VAL A 36 -23.81 -3.55 -9.59
C VAL A 36 -22.38 -3.89 -9.15
N TRP A 37 -21.44 -4.00 -10.08
CA TRP A 37 -20.05 -4.27 -9.75
C TRP A 37 -19.44 -3.15 -8.88
N ALA A 38 -19.69 -1.89 -9.21
CA ALA A 38 -19.21 -0.74 -8.44
C ALA A 38 -19.78 -0.72 -7.01
N VAL A 39 -21.09 -0.95 -6.87
CA VAL A 39 -21.75 -1.02 -5.56
C VAL A 39 -21.20 -2.20 -4.74
N VAL A 40 -21.12 -3.39 -5.34
CA VAL A 40 -20.58 -4.57 -4.67
C VAL A 40 -19.12 -4.35 -4.26
N ALA A 41 -18.30 -3.74 -5.12
CA ALA A 41 -16.91 -3.42 -4.81
C ALA A 41 -16.80 -2.46 -3.62
N VAL A 42 -17.60 -1.40 -3.56
CA VAL A 42 -17.63 -0.45 -2.43
C VAL A 42 -18.10 -1.14 -1.15
N VAL A 43 -19.17 -1.92 -1.21
CA VAL A 43 -19.70 -2.66 -0.04
C VAL A 43 -18.65 -3.64 0.47
N VAL A 44 -18.05 -4.45 -0.40
CA VAL A 44 -16.99 -5.38 0.01
C VAL A 44 -15.79 -4.62 0.58
N HIS A 45 -15.40 -3.50 -0.03
CA HIS A 45 -14.30 -2.69 0.47
C HIS A 45 -14.55 -2.19 1.90
N ASP A 46 -15.70 -1.55 2.13
CA ASP A 46 -15.98 -0.89 3.40
C ASP A 46 -16.34 -1.88 4.51
N PHE A 47 -17.05 -2.97 4.19
CA PHE A 47 -17.44 -3.97 5.18
C PHE A 47 -16.43 -5.09 5.39
N VAL A 48 -15.44 -5.27 4.50
CA VAL A 48 -14.43 -6.33 4.64
C VAL A 48 -13.05 -5.74 4.82
N PHE A 49 -12.58 -4.88 3.92
CA PHE A 49 -11.22 -4.35 4.02
C PHE A 49 -11.06 -3.39 5.20
N ALA A 50 -12.01 -2.48 5.43
CA ALA A 50 -11.91 -1.56 6.56
C ALA A 50 -11.81 -2.28 7.93
N PRO A 51 -12.68 -3.26 8.28
CA PRO A 51 -12.54 -3.98 9.55
C PRO A 51 -11.31 -4.88 9.59
N LEU A 52 -10.91 -5.52 8.48
CA LEU A 52 -9.67 -6.29 8.44
C LEU A 52 -8.44 -5.43 8.67
N CYS A 53 -8.36 -4.26 8.04
CA CYS A 53 -7.30 -3.29 8.24
C CYS A 53 -7.29 -2.77 9.69
N ALA A 54 -8.46 -2.49 10.26
CA ALA A 54 -8.57 -2.08 11.66
C ALA A 54 -8.10 -3.19 12.63
N ALA A 55 -8.54 -4.44 12.40
CA ALA A 55 -8.12 -5.60 13.19
C ALA A 55 -6.62 -5.88 13.05
N ALA A 56 -6.07 -5.78 11.85
CA ALA A 56 -4.65 -5.95 11.58
C ALA A 56 -3.81 -4.85 12.26
N GLY A 57 -4.25 -3.58 12.17
CA GLY A 57 -3.60 -2.46 12.84
C GLY A 57 -3.66 -2.60 14.37
N TRP A 58 -4.81 -3.00 14.92
CA TRP A 58 -4.98 -3.25 16.35
C TRP A 58 -4.09 -4.39 16.85
N THR A 59 -4.11 -5.52 16.15
CA THR A 59 -3.30 -6.71 16.48
C THR A 59 -1.81 -6.40 16.34
N GLY A 60 -1.41 -5.71 15.27
CA GLY A 60 -0.03 -5.28 15.04
C GLY A 60 0.47 -4.34 16.15
N ARG A 61 -0.36 -3.41 16.64
CA ARG A 61 0.01 -2.56 17.78
C ARG A 61 0.21 -3.36 19.07
N ARG A 62 -0.54 -4.45 19.27
CA ARG A 62 -0.49 -5.26 20.49
C ARG A 62 0.65 -6.29 20.49
N LEU A 63 0.97 -6.87 19.32
CA LEU A 63 1.95 -7.95 19.20
C LEU A 63 3.35 -7.47 18.78
N ILE A 64 3.45 -6.36 18.04
CA ILE A 64 4.72 -5.93 17.42
C ILE A 64 5.35 -4.79 18.22
N PRO A 65 6.63 -4.92 18.64
CA PRO A 65 7.39 -3.84 19.27
C PRO A 65 7.44 -2.58 18.40
N ALA A 66 7.46 -1.40 19.01
CA ALA A 66 7.36 -0.11 18.30
C ALA A 66 8.37 0.04 17.16
N ASP A 67 9.60 -0.44 17.37
CA ASP A 67 10.71 -0.36 16.40
C ASP A 67 10.51 -1.18 15.12
N PHE A 68 9.59 -2.15 15.13
CA PHE A 68 9.32 -3.02 13.99
C PHE A 68 7.99 -2.70 13.29
N ARG A 69 7.15 -1.82 13.85
CA ARG A 69 5.79 -1.58 13.33
C ARG A 69 5.78 -1.06 11.89
N SER A 70 6.57 -0.02 11.60
CA SER A 70 6.61 0.60 10.27
C SER A 70 7.11 -0.37 9.18
N PRO A 71 8.28 -1.03 9.31
CA PRO A 71 8.75 -1.93 8.25
C PRO A 71 7.87 -3.18 8.12
N VAL A 72 7.33 -3.72 9.21
CA VAL A 72 6.40 -4.87 9.14
C VAL A 72 5.07 -4.48 8.49
N ALA A 73 4.55 -3.28 8.74
CA ALA A 73 3.33 -2.80 8.07
C ALA A 73 3.53 -2.69 6.55
N VAL A 74 4.66 -2.15 6.10
CA VAL A 74 4.99 -2.05 4.67
C VAL A 74 5.12 -3.43 4.04
N ALA A 75 5.86 -4.36 4.67
CA ALA A 75 6.00 -5.72 4.15
C ALA A 75 4.68 -6.48 4.12
N SER A 76 3.82 -6.28 5.11
CA SER A 76 2.48 -6.87 5.15
C SER A 76 1.61 -6.34 4.00
N LEU A 77 1.64 -5.02 3.75
CA LEU A 77 0.94 -4.40 2.62
C LEU A 77 1.44 -4.96 1.28
N CYS A 78 2.75 -5.00 1.07
CA CYS A 78 3.35 -5.57 -0.13
C CYS A 78 2.95 -7.05 -0.31
N SER A 79 2.90 -7.82 0.79
CA SER A 79 2.48 -9.22 0.75
C SER A 79 1.02 -9.37 0.32
N VAL A 80 0.11 -8.54 0.83
CA VAL A 80 -1.31 -8.53 0.44
C VAL A 80 -1.46 -8.19 -1.05
N VAL A 81 -0.74 -7.17 -1.54
CA VAL A 81 -0.77 -6.81 -2.96
C VAL A 81 -0.26 -7.95 -3.83
N LEU A 82 0.87 -8.58 -3.47
CA LEU A 82 1.41 -9.73 -4.21
C LEU A 82 0.42 -10.91 -4.23
N LEU A 83 -0.26 -11.19 -3.12
CA LEU A 83 -1.30 -12.23 -3.06
C LEU A 83 -2.47 -11.90 -3.98
N LEU A 84 -2.98 -10.67 -3.94
CA LEU A 84 -4.08 -10.23 -4.82
C LEU A 84 -3.71 -10.33 -6.30
N LEU A 85 -2.48 -9.95 -6.66
CA LEU A 85 -1.97 -10.08 -8.03
C LEU A 85 -1.79 -11.54 -8.46
N ALA A 86 -1.52 -12.45 -7.52
CA ALA A 86 -1.35 -13.86 -7.81
C ALA A 86 -2.68 -14.58 -8.09
N ILE A 87 -3.80 -14.15 -7.47
CA ILE A 87 -5.14 -14.77 -7.63
C ILE A 87 -5.50 -15.08 -9.10
N PRO A 88 -5.47 -14.10 -10.04
CA PRO A 88 -5.86 -14.36 -11.43
C PRO A 88 -4.92 -15.33 -12.16
N VAL A 89 -3.68 -15.46 -11.69
CA VAL A 89 -2.63 -16.26 -12.34
C VAL A 89 -2.59 -17.70 -11.81
N TYR A 90 -3.05 -17.93 -10.57
CA TYR A 90 -3.07 -19.25 -9.94
C TYR A 90 -3.92 -20.27 -10.69
N GLY A 91 -5.07 -19.85 -11.23
CA GLY A 91 -5.99 -20.72 -11.96
C GLY A 91 -5.53 -21.09 -13.37
N ARG A 92 -4.42 -20.52 -13.84
CA ARG A 92 -3.91 -20.66 -15.23
C ARG A 92 -5.03 -20.59 -16.30
N PRO A 93 -5.96 -19.63 -16.24
CA PRO A 93 -7.04 -19.55 -17.22
C PRO A 93 -6.44 -19.24 -18.60
N GLY A 94 -6.76 -20.08 -19.60
CA GLY A 94 -6.26 -19.91 -20.97
C GLY A 94 -4.98 -20.68 -21.32
N MET A 95 -4.58 -21.67 -20.51
CA MET A 95 -3.51 -22.61 -20.88
C MET A 95 -3.83 -23.29 -22.21
N ARG A 96 -3.04 -23.01 -23.23
CA ARG A 96 -3.09 -23.73 -24.51
C ARG A 96 -1.90 -24.69 -24.53
N PRO A 97 -2.11 -26.02 -24.69
CA PRO A 97 -1.02 -26.99 -24.76
C PRO A 97 0.05 -26.63 -25.82
N ASP A 98 -0.38 -25.92 -26.85
CA ASP A 98 0.41 -25.60 -28.04
C ASP A 98 1.24 -24.30 -27.89
N ASN A 99 1.12 -23.58 -26.77
CA ASN A 99 1.88 -22.35 -26.53
C ASN A 99 2.40 -22.26 -25.10
N MET A 100 3.61 -22.80 -24.90
CA MET A 100 4.28 -22.93 -23.59
C MET A 100 4.89 -21.61 -23.05
N THR A 101 4.79 -20.49 -23.77
CA THR A 101 5.68 -19.34 -23.52
C THR A 101 5.30 -18.44 -22.34
N VAL A 102 4.08 -18.56 -21.78
CA VAL A 102 3.65 -17.71 -20.65
C VAL A 102 3.23 -18.51 -19.42
N LEU A 103 2.48 -19.60 -19.59
CA LEU A 103 1.77 -20.26 -18.47
C LEU A 103 2.44 -21.50 -17.88
N ASP A 104 3.64 -21.86 -18.38
CA ASP A 104 4.46 -22.96 -17.87
C ASP A 104 5.35 -22.56 -16.68
N ARG A 105 5.34 -21.27 -16.31
CA ARG A 105 6.15 -20.77 -15.19
C ARG A 105 5.53 -21.21 -13.86
N ASN A 106 6.39 -21.63 -12.93
CA ASN A 106 5.98 -21.98 -11.57
C ASN A 106 5.58 -20.72 -10.78
N TYR A 107 4.35 -20.26 -10.96
CA TYR A 107 3.80 -19.08 -10.29
C TYR A 107 3.77 -19.17 -8.75
N PRO A 108 3.47 -20.34 -8.13
CA PRO A 108 3.64 -20.49 -6.69
C PRO A 108 5.07 -20.21 -6.22
N LEU A 109 6.07 -20.69 -6.96
CA LEU A 109 7.48 -20.44 -6.66
C LEU A 109 7.82 -18.95 -6.84
N GLY A 110 7.35 -18.32 -7.92
CA GLY A 110 7.55 -16.88 -8.15
C GLY A 110 6.94 -16.01 -7.05
N LEU A 111 5.75 -16.35 -6.56
CA LEU A 111 5.12 -15.69 -5.42
C LEU A 111 5.93 -15.91 -4.14
N ALA A 112 6.34 -17.14 -3.86
CA ALA A 112 7.13 -17.46 -2.66
C ALA A 112 8.45 -16.70 -2.62
N VAL A 113 9.16 -16.62 -3.76
CA VAL A 113 10.40 -15.83 -3.90
C VAL A 113 10.11 -14.35 -3.69
N SER A 114 9.04 -13.81 -4.28
CA SER A 114 8.69 -12.38 -4.12
C SER A 114 8.38 -12.04 -2.67
N LEU A 115 7.63 -12.89 -1.96
CA LEU A 115 7.37 -12.73 -0.53
C LEU A 115 8.68 -12.82 0.27
N ALA A 116 9.55 -13.78 -0.03
CA ALA A 116 10.85 -13.91 0.65
C ALA A 116 11.70 -12.65 0.50
N VAL A 117 11.74 -12.04 -0.70
CA VAL A 117 12.47 -10.78 -0.94
C VAL A 117 11.89 -9.61 -0.15
N VAL A 118 10.56 -9.50 -0.07
CA VAL A 118 9.88 -8.45 0.73
C VAL A 118 10.26 -8.57 2.21
N TRP A 119 10.19 -9.77 2.78
CA TRP A 119 10.51 -9.99 4.19
C TRP A 119 12.02 -9.89 4.47
N LEU A 120 12.87 -10.31 3.55
CA LEU A 120 14.31 -10.12 3.65
C LEU A 120 14.67 -8.63 3.71
N SER A 121 13.98 -7.79 2.94
CA SER A 121 14.18 -6.33 2.95
C SER A 121 13.89 -5.71 4.32
N VAL A 122 12.91 -6.23 5.07
CA VAL A 122 12.64 -5.81 6.45
C VAL A 122 13.80 -6.17 7.38
N LEU A 123 14.30 -7.40 7.29
CA LEU A 123 15.43 -7.86 8.10
C LEU A 123 16.69 -7.03 7.82
N LEU A 124 16.97 -6.77 6.54
CA LEU A 124 18.08 -5.92 6.11
C LEU A 124 17.93 -4.48 6.61
N TYR A 125 16.74 -3.89 6.50
CA TYR A 125 16.46 -2.55 7.01
C TYR A 125 16.74 -2.45 8.51
N GLN A 126 16.26 -3.43 9.30
CA GLN A 126 16.49 -3.45 10.75
C GLN A 126 17.97 -3.66 11.10
N LEU A 127 18.68 -4.50 10.34
CA LEU A 127 20.11 -4.71 10.51
C LEU A 127 20.89 -3.41 10.24
N ILE A 128 20.59 -2.72 9.13
CA ILE A 128 21.19 -1.44 8.77
C ILE A 128 20.92 -0.39 9.86
N ARG A 129 19.67 -0.31 10.35
CA ARG A 129 19.29 0.64 11.41
C ARG A 129 20.02 0.39 12.73
N ARG A 130 20.34 -0.88 13.05
CA ARG A 130 21.13 -1.24 14.23
C ARG A 130 22.62 -0.94 14.07
N LEU A 131 23.15 -1.12 12.86
CA LEU A 131 24.57 -0.93 12.55
C LEU A 131 24.93 0.56 12.33
N LEU A 132 23.96 1.37 11.89
CA LEU A 132 24.10 2.81 11.73
C LEU A 132 23.17 3.52 12.72
N PRO A 133 23.50 3.54 14.03
CA PRO A 133 22.80 4.41 14.97
C PRO A 133 23.00 5.84 14.47
N VAL A 134 21.94 6.38 13.86
CA VAL A 134 21.95 7.73 13.32
C VAL A 134 22.30 8.66 14.48
N ARG A 135 23.41 9.38 14.34
CA ARG A 135 23.98 10.37 15.24
C ARG A 135 23.07 11.61 15.39
N GLN A 136 21.76 11.39 15.53
CA GLN A 136 20.74 12.42 15.73
C GLN A 136 20.48 12.64 17.22
N ASP A 137 20.62 11.61 18.05
CA ASP A 137 20.47 11.73 19.50
C ASP A 137 21.52 12.69 20.08
N GLU A 138 22.77 12.66 19.59
CA GLU A 138 23.82 13.61 19.99
C GLU A 138 23.48 15.07 19.69
N VAL A 139 22.78 15.37 18.59
CA VAL A 139 22.52 16.77 18.19
C VAL A 139 21.34 17.33 18.96
N VAL A 140 20.31 16.51 19.21
CA VAL A 140 19.13 16.90 20.01
C VAL A 140 19.48 17.04 21.49
N GLU A 141 20.29 16.14 22.04
CA GLU A 141 20.77 16.21 23.43
C GLU A 141 21.63 17.46 23.65
N ARG A 142 22.55 17.76 22.72
CA ARG A 142 23.44 18.92 22.80
C ARG A 142 22.70 20.25 22.65
N GLN A 143 21.69 20.29 21.79
CA GLN A 143 20.86 21.48 21.62
C GLN A 143 19.93 21.71 22.82
N ARG A 144 19.53 20.66 23.54
CA ARG A 144 18.76 20.76 24.79
C ARG A 144 19.62 21.27 25.95
N THR A 145 20.89 20.87 26.03
CA THR A 145 21.80 21.39 27.05
C THR A 145 22.14 22.87 26.83
N ASP A 146 22.33 23.29 25.58
CA ASP A 146 22.62 24.70 25.24
C ASP A 146 21.42 25.63 25.54
N ASP A 147 20.18 25.15 25.42
CA ASP A 147 18.96 25.94 25.70
C ASP A 147 18.69 26.11 27.21
N VAL A 148 19.13 25.16 28.04
CA VAL A 148 18.96 25.22 29.50
C VAL A 148 19.99 26.17 30.15
N ASP A 149 21.21 26.24 29.61
CA ASP A 149 22.25 27.17 30.09
C ASP A 149 22.01 28.62 29.65
N GLY A 150 21.09 28.86 28.70
CA GLY A 150 20.77 30.18 28.14
C GLY A 150 19.70 30.97 28.88
N GLN A 151 19.15 30.48 29.98
CA GLN A 151 18.05 31.13 30.69
C GLN A 151 18.59 32.10 31.76
N PRO A 152 18.56 33.43 31.56
CA PRO A 152 19.06 34.38 32.56
C PRO A 152 18.15 34.34 33.79
N GLU A 153 18.76 34.19 34.97
CA GLU A 153 18.04 34.23 36.24
C GLU A 153 17.30 35.56 36.36
N ALA A 154 15.96 35.48 36.45
CA ALA A 154 15.11 36.64 36.61
C ALA A 154 15.37 37.25 38.00
N HIS A 155 16.08 38.39 38.01
CA HIS A 155 16.17 39.29 39.15
C HIS A 155 14.88 40.11 39.33
#